data_AF-A0A7V3CFU9-F1
#
_entry.id   AF-A0A7V3CFU9-F1
#
_cell.length_a   1.000
_cell.length_b   1.000
_cell.length_c   1.000
_cell.angle_alpha   90.00
_cell.angle_beta   90.00
_cell.angle_gamma   90.00
#
_symmetry.space_group_name_H-M   'P 1'
#
loop_
_entity.id
_entity.type
_entity.pdbx_description
1 polymer ?
#
loop_
_entity_poly.entity_id
_entity_poly.type
_entity_poly.pdbx_seq_one_letter_code
_entity_poly.pdbx_strand_id
1 'polypeptide(L)'
;KFILILEVFIGIIIWVYFYNLRHFSLDKVAMILLFSLIGIAGSYGVAWFGIRINTLANSRAAFASLKGKPFPVYAIPLKAGMSIGMLLIATELVMMLCILLFIPADYAGPCFIGFAIGESLAASVLRIAGGIFTKIADIGSDLMKIVFNIKEDDARNPGVIADCTGDNAGDSVGPTADGFETYGVTGVALITFILLAVPEALTQVQLLVWIFAMRIVMILASGLSYLLNEAWAKARYGNADKMNFEAPLTSLVWLTSIVSLALTYVVSYLLIPDLGDGTLWWKLSTIITCGTIAGALIPEMIKIFTSTESGHVREVVTASREGGASLNVLSGLIAGNFSAYWMGIVIVALMAIAYYVSLQGVDSLMMAPAVFSFGLVAFGFLGMGPVTIAVDSYGPVTDNAQSVYELSTIETLPNIKENLKKDFGFDVKFDKAKDLLEENDGAGNTFKATAKPVLIGTAVVGAATMIFSIIVLLTGGLKTGIENLSLLHPPFLLGLITGGAVIYWF
;
A
#
# COMPACT_ATOMS: atom_id res chain seq x y z
N LYS A 1 20.17 -1.22 -12.96
CA LYS A 1 20.65 -0.56 -14.20
C LYS A 1 19.61 0.39 -14.79
N PHE A 2 18.41 -0.08 -15.14
CA PHE A 2 17.36 0.78 -15.72
C PHE A 2 16.97 1.98 -14.83
N ILE A 3 16.74 1.75 -13.52
CA ILE A 3 16.46 2.83 -12.54
C ILE A 3 17.56 3.90 -12.55
N LEU A 4 18.84 3.52 -12.63
CA LEU A 4 19.95 4.48 -12.64
C LEU A 4 19.99 5.33 -13.92
N ILE A 5 19.55 4.77 -15.06
CA ILE A 5 19.46 5.54 -16.32
C ILE A 5 18.36 6.59 -16.18
N LEU A 6 17.22 6.22 -15.60
CA LEU A 6 16.14 7.16 -15.34
C LEU A 6 16.53 8.19 -14.28
N GLU A 7 17.30 7.81 -13.27
CA GLU A 7 17.82 8.76 -12.28
C GLU A 7 18.77 9.78 -12.91
N VAL A 8 19.54 9.43 -13.94
CA VAL A 8 20.33 10.44 -14.67
C VAL A 8 19.40 11.45 -15.36
N PHE A 9 18.30 10.99 -15.96
CA PHE A 9 17.33 11.87 -16.60
C PHE A 9 16.61 12.77 -15.58
N ILE A 10 16.12 12.19 -14.48
CA ILE A 10 15.49 12.92 -13.38
C ILE A 10 16.50 13.87 -12.70
N GLY A 11 17.75 13.46 -12.55
CA GLY A 11 18.83 14.28 -12.00
C GLY A 11 19.12 15.52 -12.85
N ILE A 12 19.04 15.41 -14.19
CA ILE A 12 19.12 16.58 -15.08
C ILE A 12 17.93 17.51 -14.83
N ILE A 13 16.71 16.98 -14.67
CA ILE A 13 15.52 17.79 -14.38
C ILE A 13 15.64 18.48 -13.01
N ILE A 14 16.07 17.76 -11.98
CA ILE A 14 16.35 18.29 -10.64
C ILE A 14 17.36 19.43 -10.74
N TRP A 15 18.46 19.22 -11.47
CA TRP A 15 19.48 20.25 -11.66
C TRP A 15 18.91 21.47 -12.37
N VAL A 16 18.25 21.31 -13.51
CA VAL A 16 17.64 22.44 -14.25
C VAL A 16 16.64 23.20 -13.37
N TYR A 17 15.77 22.49 -12.67
CA TYR A 17 14.72 23.12 -11.87
C TYR A 17 15.29 23.82 -10.63
N PHE A 18 16.05 23.11 -9.79
CA PHE A 18 16.50 23.67 -8.52
C PHE A 18 17.67 24.63 -8.68
N TYR A 19 18.63 24.32 -9.55
CA TYR A 19 19.80 25.19 -9.78
C TYR A 19 19.46 26.37 -10.69
N ASN A 20 18.92 26.13 -11.90
CA ASN A 20 18.74 27.23 -12.87
C ASN A 20 17.49 28.07 -12.62
N LEU A 21 16.35 27.44 -12.27
CA LEU A 21 15.07 28.17 -12.14
C LEU A 21 14.83 28.67 -10.71
N ARG A 22 15.15 27.86 -9.70
CA ARG A 22 14.96 28.21 -8.28
C ARG A 22 16.20 28.83 -7.63
N HIS A 23 17.33 28.86 -8.34
CA HIS A 23 18.59 29.46 -7.88
C HIS A 23 19.07 28.92 -6.53
N PHE A 24 18.86 27.62 -6.27
CA PHE A 24 19.42 26.96 -5.08
C PHE A 24 20.94 26.89 -5.20
N SER A 25 21.62 26.92 -4.04
CA SER A 25 23.06 26.74 -3.96
C SER A 25 23.47 25.33 -4.42
N LEU A 26 24.69 25.19 -4.95
CA LEU A 26 25.18 23.92 -5.50
C LEU A 26 25.18 22.80 -4.46
N ASP A 27 25.52 23.11 -3.22
CA ASP A 27 25.46 22.23 -2.06
C ASP A 27 24.04 21.68 -1.83
N LYS A 28 23.00 22.52 -1.85
CA LYS A 28 21.61 22.07 -1.68
C LYS A 28 21.16 21.17 -2.82
N VAL A 29 21.51 21.50 -4.06
CA VAL A 29 21.18 20.66 -5.23
C VAL A 29 21.91 19.31 -5.16
N ALA A 30 23.17 19.31 -4.73
CA ALA A 30 23.92 18.06 -4.50
C ALA A 30 23.27 17.19 -3.41
N MET A 31 22.76 17.81 -2.33
CA MET A 31 22.01 17.08 -1.29
C MET A 31 20.70 16.47 -1.82
N ILE A 32 19.94 17.19 -2.66
CA ILE A 32 18.73 16.64 -3.30
C ILE A 32 19.08 15.41 -4.13
N LEU A 33 20.12 15.48 -4.97
CA LEU A 33 20.56 14.35 -5.80
C LEU A 33 21.07 13.17 -4.96
N LEU A 34 21.82 13.43 -3.89
CA LEU A 34 22.29 12.40 -2.98
C LEU A 34 21.12 11.67 -2.31
N PHE A 35 20.15 12.42 -1.78
CA PHE A 35 19.00 11.83 -1.11
C PHE A 35 18.02 11.16 -2.07
N SER A 36 17.97 11.55 -3.34
CA SER A 36 17.30 10.79 -4.40
C SER A 36 17.88 9.38 -4.54
N LEU A 37 19.22 9.25 -4.57
CA LEU A 37 19.86 7.94 -4.60
C LEU A 37 19.60 7.12 -3.32
N ILE A 38 19.54 7.77 -2.16
CA ILE A 38 19.19 7.11 -0.89
C ILE A 38 17.74 6.60 -0.92
N GLY A 39 16.79 7.41 -1.42
CA GLY A 39 15.40 7.01 -1.60
C GLY A 39 15.26 5.80 -2.54
N ILE A 40 15.96 5.83 -3.68
CA ILE A 40 16.02 4.70 -4.61
C ILE A 40 16.56 3.43 -3.92
N ALA A 41 17.64 3.57 -3.15
CA ALA A 41 18.24 2.45 -2.42
C ALA A 41 17.28 1.89 -1.36
N GLY A 42 16.52 2.76 -0.68
CA GLY A 42 15.46 2.38 0.25
C GLY A 42 14.38 1.52 -0.41
N SER A 43 13.72 2.05 -1.45
CA SER A 43 12.68 1.32 -2.20
C SER A 43 13.18 0.00 -2.75
N TYR A 44 14.40 -0.03 -3.30
CA TYR A 44 15.01 -1.25 -3.81
C TYR A 44 15.30 -2.27 -2.70
N GLY A 45 15.81 -1.80 -1.56
CA GLY A 45 16.16 -2.65 -0.42
C GLY A 45 14.94 -3.34 0.19
N VAL A 46 13.83 -2.61 0.39
CA VAL A 46 12.59 -3.19 0.93
C VAL A 46 11.92 -4.13 -0.07
N ALA A 47 11.95 -3.80 -1.38
CA ALA A 47 11.44 -4.69 -2.42
C ALA A 47 12.24 -6.00 -2.50
N TRP A 48 13.57 -5.94 -2.43
CA TRP A 48 14.42 -7.12 -2.38
C TRP A 48 14.12 -8.01 -1.17
N PHE A 49 13.93 -7.40 0.01
CA PHE A 49 13.52 -8.13 1.20
C PHE A 49 12.16 -8.81 1.01
N GLY A 50 11.18 -8.10 0.43
CA GLY A 50 9.86 -8.62 0.10
C GLY A 50 9.92 -9.90 -0.75
N ILE A 51 10.64 -9.85 -1.88
CA ILE A 51 10.86 -11.03 -2.74
C ILE A 51 11.45 -12.19 -1.94
N ARG A 52 12.46 -11.93 -1.12
CA ARG A 52 13.16 -12.99 -0.38
C ARG A 52 12.27 -13.67 0.65
N ILE A 53 11.43 -12.90 1.34
CA ILE A 53 10.48 -13.44 2.30
C ILE A 53 9.35 -14.21 1.60
N ASN A 54 8.82 -13.67 0.51
CA ASN A 54 7.72 -14.32 -0.23
C ASN A 54 8.15 -15.65 -0.87
N THR A 55 9.33 -15.71 -1.48
CA THR A 55 9.92 -16.95 -2.04
C THR A 55 10.27 -18.01 -0.99
N LEU A 56 10.42 -17.62 0.28
CA LEU A 56 10.56 -18.58 1.38
C LEU A 56 9.19 -19.02 1.91
N ALA A 57 8.22 -18.11 1.92
CA ALA A 57 6.89 -18.35 2.46
C ALA A 57 6.04 -19.23 1.54
N ASN A 58 6.09 -19.02 0.22
CA ASN A 58 5.30 -19.77 -0.76
C ASN A 58 5.59 -21.28 -0.70
N SER A 59 6.86 -21.69 -0.69
CA SER A 59 7.28 -23.10 -0.57
C SER A 59 6.88 -23.71 0.78
N ARG A 60 6.91 -22.92 1.86
CA ARG A 60 6.45 -23.37 3.19
C ARG A 60 4.94 -23.52 3.26
N ALA A 61 4.19 -22.63 2.62
CA ALA A 61 2.73 -22.71 2.52
C ALA A 61 2.30 -23.93 1.69
N ALA A 62 2.95 -24.15 0.53
CA ALA A 62 2.78 -25.33 -0.31
C ALA A 62 3.06 -26.63 0.47
N PHE A 63 4.15 -26.68 1.24
CA PHE A 63 4.45 -27.84 2.07
C PHE A 63 3.46 -28.02 3.24
N ALA A 64 3.00 -26.91 3.84
CA ALA A 64 2.06 -26.95 4.96
C ALA A 64 0.67 -27.46 4.54
N SER A 65 0.24 -27.22 3.30
CA SER A 65 -1.05 -27.68 2.78
C SER A 65 -1.14 -29.21 2.74
N LEU A 66 -0.02 -29.93 2.61
CA LEU A 66 0.05 -31.39 2.60
C LEU A 66 -0.56 -32.06 3.85
N LYS A 67 -0.63 -31.33 4.98
CA LYS A 67 -1.26 -31.79 6.22
C LYS A 67 -2.80 -31.75 6.17
N GLY A 68 -3.39 -31.10 5.16
CA GLY A 68 -4.84 -30.96 4.99
C GLY A 68 -5.50 -30.11 6.08
N LYS A 69 -4.77 -29.13 6.64
CA LYS A 69 -5.27 -28.21 7.66
C LYS A 69 -5.18 -26.76 7.14
N PRO A 70 -6.27 -25.96 7.23
CA PRO A 70 -6.31 -24.62 6.66
C PRO A 70 -5.46 -23.60 7.42
N PHE A 71 -5.41 -23.66 8.75
CA PHE A 71 -4.77 -22.60 9.55
C PHE A 71 -3.27 -22.39 9.23
N PRO A 72 -2.43 -23.43 9.09
CA PRO A 72 -1.03 -23.21 8.68
C PRO A 72 -0.88 -22.61 7.27
N VAL A 73 -1.79 -22.96 6.35
CA VAL A 73 -1.81 -22.45 4.96
C VAL A 73 -2.15 -20.96 4.94
N TYR A 74 -2.98 -20.50 5.89
CA TYR A 74 -3.28 -19.10 6.16
C TYR A 74 -2.14 -18.35 6.86
N ALA A 75 -1.63 -18.92 7.96
CA ALA A 75 -0.77 -18.22 8.89
C ALA A 75 0.62 -17.90 8.29
N ILE A 76 1.14 -18.77 7.42
CA ILE A 76 2.46 -18.60 6.80
C ILE A 76 2.50 -17.37 5.87
N PRO A 77 1.59 -17.24 4.87
CA PRO A 77 1.49 -16.04 4.04
C PRO A 77 1.26 -14.77 4.84
N LEU A 78 0.35 -14.79 5.83
CA LEU A 78 0.09 -13.59 6.64
C LEU A 78 1.33 -13.16 7.44
N LYS A 79 2.04 -14.13 8.05
CA LYS A 79 3.27 -13.83 8.79
C LYS A 79 4.36 -13.24 7.88
N ALA A 80 4.46 -13.74 6.64
CA ALA A 80 5.36 -13.19 5.64
C ALA A 80 5.01 -11.74 5.31
N GLY A 81 3.75 -11.47 4.97
CA GLY A 81 3.25 -10.12 4.70
C GLY A 81 3.46 -9.16 5.87
N MET A 82 3.16 -9.57 7.10
CA MET A 82 3.39 -8.75 8.29
C MET A 82 4.87 -8.44 8.50
N SER A 83 5.76 -9.41 8.26
CA SER A 83 7.21 -9.19 8.36
C SER A 83 7.68 -8.14 7.36
N ILE A 84 7.15 -8.17 6.15
CA ILE A 84 7.43 -7.21 5.08
C ILE A 84 6.91 -5.82 5.46
N GLY A 85 5.64 -5.71 5.81
CA GLY A 85 5.01 -4.43 6.16
C GLY A 85 5.67 -3.74 7.36
N MET A 86 6.01 -4.50 8.40
CA MET A 86 6.70 -3.96 9.58
C MET A 86 8.11 -3.47 9.24
N LEU A 87 8.90 -4.25 8.48
CA LEU A 87 10.25 -3.85 8.10
C LEU A 87 10.23 -2.61 7.21
N LEU A 88 9.36 -2.59 6.21
CA LEU A 88 9.23 -1.50 5.25
C LEU A 88 9.01 -0.18 5.97
N ILE A 89 7.98 -0.11 6.82
CA ILE A 89 7.58 1.15 7.47
C ILE A 89 8.60 1.53 8.54
N ALA A 90 9.18 0.57 9.27
CA ALA A 90 10.25 0.86 10.21
C ALA A 90 11.50 1.41 9.51
N THR A 91 11.86 0.87 8.34
CA THR A 91 13.02 1.31 7.56
C THR A 91 12.83 2.74 7.07
N GLU A 92 11.67 3.02 6.48
CA GLU A 92 11.31 4.37 6.03
C GLU A 92 11.34 5.36 7.20
N LEU A 93 10.76 4.99 8.35
CA LEU A 93 10.67 5.86 9.52
C LEU A 93 12.05 6.17 10.09
N VAL A 94 12.94 5.17 10.14
CA VAL A 94 14.33 5.35 10.57
C VAL A 94 15.06 6.30 9.62
N MET A 95 14.91 6.15 8.30
CA MET A 95 15.55 7.05 7.34
C MET A 95 15.07 8.48 7.51
N MET A 96 13.76 8.70 7.66
CA MET A 96 13.21 10.04 7.90
C MET A 96 13.66 10.65 9.23
N LEU A 97 13.72 9.84 10.31
CA LEU A 97 14.24 10.29 11.60
C LEU A 97 15.73 10.65 11.50
N CYS A 98 16.51 9.90 10.73
CA CYS A 98 17.91 10.22 10.51
C CYS A 98 18.06 11.58 9.81
N ILE A 99 17.23 11.88 8.82
CA ILE A 99 17.20 13.20 8.18
C ILE A 99 16.88 14.28 9.22
N LEU A 100 15.83 14.08 10.02
CA LEU A 100 15.39 15.10 10.98
C LEU A 100 16.37 15.36 12.13
N LEU A 101 17.03 14.31 12.63
CA LEU A 101 17.88 14.40 13.83
C LEU A 101 19.35 14.71 13.54
N PHE A 102 19.86 14.31 12.38
CA PHE A 102 21.30 14.41 12.07
C PHE A 102 21.62 15.38 10.93
N ILE A 103 20.64 15.78 10.11
CA ILE A 103 20.86 16.78 9.06
C ILE A 103 20.46 18.17 9.60
N PRO A 104 21.29 19.20 9.40
CA PRO A 104 20.94 20.56 9.78
C PRO A 104 19.62 21.03 9.13
N ALA A 105 18.84 21.83 9.86
CA ALA A 105 17.49 22.21 9.48
C ALA A 105 17.39 22.91 8.11
N ASP A 106 18.43 23.65 7.72
CA ASP A 106 18.53 24.34 6.43
C ASP A 106 18.76 23.41 5.23
N TYR A 107 19.20 22.17 5.47
CA TYR A 107 19.36 21.12 4.47
C TYR A 107 18.30 20.01 4.56
N ALA A 108 17.60 19.88 5.70
CA ALA A 108 16.59 18.84 5.90
C ALA A 108 15.47 18.86 4.84
N GLY A 109 14.95 20.04 4.50
CA GLY A 109 13.95 20.21 3.44
C GLY A 109 14.42 19.68 2.07
N PRO A 110 15.56 20.16 1.53
CA PRO A 110 16.18 19.60 0.34
C PRO A 110 16.40 18.08 0.39
N CYS A 111 16.81 17.53 1.54
CA CYS A 111 16.98 16.08 1.69
C CYS A 111 15.65 15.33 1.56
N PHE A 112 14.57 15.80 2.19
CA PHE A 112 13.25 15.19 2.06
C PHE A 112 12.70 15.26 0.64
N ILE A 113 12.94 16.36 -0.08
CA ILE A 113 12.56 16.49 -1.49
C ILE A 113 13.30 15.44 -2.34
N GLY A 114 14.62 15.34 -2.18
CA GLY A 114 15.44 14.35 -2.88
C GLY A 114 14.94 12.93 -2.59
N PHE A 115 14.78 12.61 -1.31
CA PHE A 115 14.31 11.32 -0.83
C PHE A 115 12.97 10.93 -1.45
N ALA A 116 11.96 11.80 -1.37
CA ALA A 116 10.64 11.58 -1.98
C ALA A 116 10.72 11.35 -3.49
N ILE A 117 11.50 12.16 -4.23
CA ILE A 117 11.67 11.97 -5.69
C ILE A 117 12.29 10.61 -6.00
N GLY A 118 13.33 10.22 -5.26
CA GLY A 118 14.03 8.97 -5.45
C GLY A 118 13.16 7.74 -5.17
N GLU A 119 12.43 7.77 -4.05
CA GLU A 119 11.48 6.72 -3.68
C GLU A 119 10.39 6.54 -4.74
N SER A 120 9.76 7.65 -5.17
CA SER A 120 8.71 7.63 -6.20
C SER A 120 9.22 7.15 -7.55
N LEU A 121 10.44 7.55 -7.94
CA LEU A 121 11.04 7.05 -9.18
C LEU A 121 11.27 5.54 -9.12
N ALA A 122 11.86 5.05 -8.02
CA ALA A 122 12.12 3.62 -7.86
C ALA A 122 10.81 2.81 -7.82
N ALA A 123 9.81 3.26 -7.05
CA ALA A 123 8.51 2.59 -6.96
C ALA A 123 7.81 2.51 -8.33
N SER A 124 7.72 3.64 -9.04
CA SER A 124 7.12 3.69 -10.39
C SER A 124 7.78 2.69 -11.34
N VAL A 125 9.11 2.67 -11.37
CA VAL A 125 9.86 1.79 -12.28
C VAL A 125 9.70 0.33 -11.91
N LEU A 126 9.83 0.01 -10.62
CA LEU A 126 9.71 -1.36 -10.12
C LEU A 126 8.30 -1.91 -10.38
N ARG A 127 7.27 -1.10 -10.15
CA ARG A 127 5.87 -1.48 -10.42
C ARG A 127 5.56 -1.63 -11.89
N ILE A 128 5.99 -0.71 -12.74
CA ILE A 128 5.74 -0.79 -14.19
C ILE A 128 6.50 -1.96 -14.81
N ALA A 129 7.81 -2.07 -14.55
CA ALA A 129 8.63 -3.13 -15.15
C ALA A 129 8.21 -4.51 -14.62
N GLY A 130 8.00 -4.63 -13.30
CA GLY A 130 7.49 -5.84 -12.68
C GLY A 130 6.10 -6.22 -13.19
N GLY A 131 5.20 -5.23 -13.25
CA GLY A 131 3.83 -5.38 -13.75
C GLY A 131 3.74 -5.85 -15.20
N ILE A 132 4.55 -5.26 -16.09
CA ILE A 132 4.65 -5.71 -17.49
C ILE A 132 5.13 -7.17 -17.54
N PHE A 133 6.16 -7.51 -16.75
CA PHE A 133 6.72 -8.85 -16.74
C PHE A 133 5.69 -9.89 -16.26
N THR A 134 5.04 -9.68 -15.10
CA THR A 134 4.01 -10.60 -14.59
C THR A 134 2.86 -10.72 -15.56
N LYS A 135 2.26 -9.62 -16.03
CA LYS A 135 1.05 -9.72 -16.85
C LYS A 135 1.28 -10.36 -18.21
N ILE A 136 2.45 -10.18 -18.82
CA ILE A 136 2.79 -10.89 -20.06
C ILE A 136 2.99 -12.38 -19.80
N ALA A 137 3.65 -12.75 -18.70
CA ALA A 137 3.90 -14.14 -18.36
C ALA A 137 2.60 -14.88 -18.02
N ASP A 138 1.79 -14.30 -17.13
CA ASP A 138 0.47 -14.73 -16.67
C ASP A 138 -0.48 -14.95 -17.87
N ILE A 139 -0.78 -13.90 -18.66
CA ILE A 139 -1.65 -14.00 -19.85
C ILE A 139 -1.12 -15.05 -20.85
N GLY A 140 0.20 -15.09 -21.05
CA GLY A 140 0.82 -16.05 -21.95
C GLY A 140 0.64 -17.50 -21.47
N SER A 141 0.88 -17.74 -20.19
CA SER A 141 0.77 -19.05 -19.53
C SER A 141 -0.68 -19.55 -19.53
N ASP A 142 -1.62 -18.68 -19.17
CA ASP A 142 -3.04 -19.01 -19.07
C ASP A 142 -3.72 -19.24 -20.43
N LEU A 143 -3.31 -18.49 -21.47
CA LEU A 143 -3.79 -18.79 -22.82
C LEU A 143 -3.28 -20.15 -23.31
N MET A 144 -2.05 -20.54 -22.95
CA MET A 144 -1.52 -21.87 -23.27
C MET A 144 -2.29 -22.98 -22.56
N LYS A 145 -2.72 -22.77 -21.30
CA LYS A 145 -3.61 -23.68 -20.57
C LYS A 145 -4.89 -23.97 -21.36
N ILE A 146 -5.54 -22.94 -21.90
CA ILE A 146 -6.76 -23.08 -22.71
C ILE A 146 -6.46 -23.80 -24.04
N VAL A 147 -5.40 -23.39 -24.74
CA VAL A 147 -5.06 -23.93 -26.07
C VAL A 147 -4.63 -25.40 -26.01
N PHE A 148 -3.81 -25.77 -25.03
CA PHE A 148 -3.30 -27.14 -24.89
C PHE A 148 -4.18 -28.03 -23.99
N ASN A 149 -5.23 -27.48 -23.38
CA ASN A 149 -6.13 -28.17 -22.47
C ASN A 149 -5.37 -28.91 -21.35
N ILE A 150 -4.44 -28.20 -20.72
CA ILE A 150 -3.64 -28.66 -19.59
C ILE A 150 -4.12 -27.99 -18.29
N LYS A 151 -3.58 -28.42 -17.15
CA LYS A 151 -3.89 -27.77 -15.87
C LYS A 151 -3.25 -26.38 -15.81
N GLU A 152 -3.78 -25.53 -14.93
CA GLU A 152 -3.08 -24.33 -14.48
C GLU A 152 -1.78 -24.72 -13.78
N ASP A 153 -0.73 -23.92 -13.97
CA ASP A 153 0.62 -24.17 -13.42
C ASP A 153 1.24 -25.54 -13.75
N ASP A 154 0.81 -26.17 -14.83
CA ASP A 154 1.33 -27.47 -15.26
C ASP A 154 2.82 -27.37 -15.61
N ALA A 155 3.64 -28.26 -15.05
CA ALA A 155 5.09 -28.28 -15.27
C ALA A 155 5.53 -28.44 -16.75
N ARG A 156 4.62 -28.84 -17.65
CA ARG A 156 4.87 -28.91 -19.11
C ARG A 156 4.75 -27.56 -19.80
N ASN A 157 4.09 -26.59 -19.17
CA ASN A 157 3.92 -25.25 -19.71
C ASN A 157 5.18 -24.41 -19.43
N PRO A 158 5.94 -24.00 -20.46
CA PRO A 158 7.17 -23.23 -20.27
C PRO A 158 6.93 -21.83 -19.69
N GLY A 159 5.70 -21.32 -19.73
CA GLY A 159 5.32 -20.01 -19.19
C GLY A 159 5.27 -19.95 -17.66
N VAL A 160 5.01 -21.07 -16.99
CA VAL A 160 4.69 -21.09 -15.55
C VAL A 160 5.85 -20.59 -14.68
N ILE A 161 7.10 -20.90 -15.02
CA ILE A 161 8.24 -20.37 -14.26
C ILE A 161 8.35 -18.85 -14.40
N ALA A 162 8.05 -18.31 -15.59
CA ALA A 162 8.03 -16.87 -15.80
C ALA A 162 6.87 -16.22 -15.05
N ASP A 163 5.73 -16.91 -14.96
CA ASP A 163 4.55 -16.49 -14.22
C ASP A 163 4.84 -16.34 -12.72
N CYS A 164 5.30 -17.42 -12.08
CA CYS A 164 5.70 -17.41 -10.67
C CYS A 164 6.79 -16.37 -10.37
N THR A 165 7.76 -16.25 -11.28
CA THR A 165 8.80 -15.22 -11.15
C THR A 165 8.18 -13.83 -11.25
N GLY A 166 7.18 -13.66 -12.10
CA GLY A 166 6.43 -12.44 -12.30
C GLY A 166 5.65 -12.02 -11.08
N ASP A 167 4.95 -12.90 -10.39
CA ASP A 167 4.21 -12.53 -9.17
C ASP A 167 5.14 -11.99 -8.10
N ASN A 168 6.35 -12.56 -8.01
CA ASN A 168 7.37 -12.03 -7.12
C ASN A 168 7.94 -10.70 -7.63
N ALA A 169 8.18 -10.57 -8.94
CA ALA A 169 8.78 -9.38 -9.54
C ALA A 169 7.83 -8.19 -9.69
N GLY A 170 6.52 -8.42 -9.75
CA GLY A 170 5.47 -7.43 -9.95
C GLY A 170 4.55 -7.34 -8.75
N ASP A 171 3.84 -8.41 -8.42
CA ASP A 171 2.79 -8.39 -7.41
C ASP A 171 3.31 -8.39 -5.96
N SER A 172 4.58 -8.75 -5.73
CA SER A 172 5.26 -8.62 -4.43
C SER A 172 6.11 -7.35 -4.34
N VAL A 173 6.90 -7.05 -5.39
CA VAL A 173 7.72 -5.84 -5.47
C VAL A 173 6.87 -4.57 -5.53
N GLY A 174 5.75 -4.59 -6.26
CA GLY A 174 4.87 -3.45 -6.44
C GLY A 174 4.35 -2.92 -5.12
N PRO A 175 3.61 -3.71 -4.32
CA PRO A 175 3.11 -3.29 -3.01
C PRO A 175 4.21 -2.84 -2.05
N THR A 176 5.39 -3.45 -2.10
CA THR A 176 6.51 -3.09 -1.21
C THR A 176 7.18 -1.79 -1.60
N ALA A 177 7.45 -1.56 -2.88
CA ALA A 177 8.03 -0.31 -3.33
C ALA A 177 7.02 0.85 -3.25
N ASP A 178 5.77 0.63 -3.64
CA ASP A 178 4.69 1.61 -3.51
C ASP A 178 4.38 1.92 -2.05
N GLY A 179 4.36 0.89 -1.20
CA GLY A 179 4.21 1.08 0.24
C GLY A 179 5.33 1.94 0.81
N PHE A 180 6.57 1.77 0.38
CA PHE A 180 7.67 2.59 0.88
C PHE A 180 7.50 4.06 0.46
N GLU A 181 7.22 4.26 -0.83
CA GLU A 181 6.96 5.57 -1.43
C GLU A 181 5.79 6.29 -0.78
N THR A 182 4.63 5.64 -0.65
CA THR A 182 3.41 6.28 -0.18
C THR A 182 3.55 6.73 1.27
N TYR A 183 4.31 5.99 2.09
CA TYR A 183 4.55 6.31 3.50
C TYR A 183 5.60 7.42 3.63
N GLY A 184 6.65 7.38 2.81
CA GLY A 184 7.68 8.41 2.68
C GLY A 184 7.09 9.74 2.25
N VAL A 185 6.48 9.78 1.07
CA VAL A 185 5.94 10.99 0.44
C VAL A 185 4.83 11.62 1.27
N THR A 186 3.93 10.82 1.88
CA THR A 186 2.91 11.36 2.78
C THR A 186 3.54 12.02 4.01
N GLY A 187 4.58 11.40 4.59
CA GLY A 187 5.35 11.99 5.68
C GLY A 187 6.04 13.29 5.27
N VAL A 188 6.73 13.29 4.12
CA VAL A 188 7.41 14.47 3.57
C VAL A 188 6.43 15.61 3.29
N ALA A 189 5.25 15.30 2.75
CA ALA A 189 4.21 16.29 2.47
C ALA A 189 3.75 16.99 3.75
N LEU A 190 3.50 16.24 4.83
CA LEU A 190 3.09 16.80 6.12
C LEU A 190 4.18 17.63 6.79
N ILE A 191 5.42 17.13 6.79
CA ILE A 191 6.57 17.87 7.33
C ILE A 191 6.73 19.19 6.58
N THR A 192 6.69 19.14 5.25
CA THR A 192 6.79 20.33 4.40
C THR A 192 5.65 21.30 4.68
N PHE A 193 4.41 20.79 4.80
CA PHE A 193 3.26 21.62 5.11
C PHE A 193 3.39 22.28 6.48
N ILE A 194 3.76 21.55 7.53
CA ILE A 194 3.96 22.10 8.88
C ILE A 194 5.00 23.23 8.86
N LEU A 195 6.14 22.99 8.20
CA LEU A 195 7.22 23.99 8.12
C LEU A 195 6.82 25.26 7.36
N LEU A 196 5.91 25.16 6.38
CA LEU A 196 5.48 26.30 5.56
C LEU A 196 4.24 27.02 6.09
N ALA A 197 3.31 26.30 6.72
CA ALA A 197 1.98 26.80 7.07
C ALA A 197 1.83 27.18 8.55
N VAL A 198 2.65 26.62 9.43
CA VAL A 198 2.65 26.95 10.87
C VAL A 198 3.69 28.04 11.11
N PRO A 199 3.32 29.24 11.59
CA PRO A 199 4.25 30.36 11.75
C PRO A 199 5.16 30.22 12.98
N GLU A 200 4.69 29.55 14.03
CA GLU A 200 5.39 29.46 15.31
C GLU A 200 6.31 28.23 15.37
N ALA A 201 7.61 28.45 15.60
CA ALA A 201 8.63 27.40 15.63
C ALA A 201 8.40 26.34 16.73
N LEU A 202 7.92 26.76 17.92
CA LEU A 202 7.64 25.81 19.00
C LEU A 202 6.50 24.86 18.63
N THR A 203 5.44 25.40 18.01
CA THR A 203 4.29 24.63 17.52
C THR A 203 4.70 23.68 16.38
N GLN A 204 5.59 24.11 15.48
CA GLN A 204 6.17 23.22 14.46
C GLN A 204 6.85 22.00 15.10
N VAL A 205 7.73 22.22 16.08
CA VAL A 205 8.45 21.13 16.77
C VAL A 205 7.48 20.18 17.45
N GLN A 206 6.46 20.69 18.16
CA GLN A 206 5.43 19.86 18.80
C GLN A 206 4.69 18.98 17.79
N LEU A 207 4.25 19.54 16.66
CA LEU A 207 3.54 18.81 15.62
C LEU A 207 4.42 17.76 14.93
N LEU A 208 5.70 18.08 14.68
CA LEU A 208 6.66 17.13 14.09
C LEU A 208 6.90 15.95 15.04
N VAL A 209 7.20 16.22 16.31
CA VAL A 209 7.38 15.16 17.33
C VAL A 209 6.12 14.30 17.44
N TRP A 210 4.95 14.93 17.45
CA TRP A 210 3.67 14.23 17.50
C TRP A 210 3.47 13.30 16.29
N ILE A 211 3.67 13.76 15.06
CA ILE A 211 3.52 12.92 13.85
C ILE A 211 4.49 11.74 13.87
N PHE A 212 5.77 11.95 14.21
CA PHE A 212 6.74 10.85 14.27
C PHE A 212 6.40 9.85 15.38
N ALA A 213 6.00 10.32 16.57
CA ALA A 213 5.55 9.44 17.64
C ALA A 213 4.31 8.64 17.26
N MET A 214 3.35 9.27 16.58
CA MET A 214 2.16 8.61 16.03
C MET A 214 2.53 7.48 15.07
N ARG A 215 3.49 7.68 14.16
CA ARG A 215 3.96 6.62 13.25
C ARG A 215 4.53 5.41 14.00
N ILE A 216 5.35 5.65 15.03
CA ILE A 216 5.88 4.57 15.88
C ILE A 216 4.72 3.79 16.52
N VAL A 217 3.74 4.50 17.08
CA VAL A 217 2.58 3.89 17.74
C VAL A 217 1.75 3.08 16.76
N MET A 218 1.55 3.54 15.53
CA MET A 218 0.81 2.82 14.48
C MET A 218 1.50 1.50 14.07
N ILE A 219 2.83 1.47 14.03
CA ILE A 219 3.61 0.24 13.84
C ILE A 219 3.37 -0.73 15.01
N LEU A 220 3.46 -0.24 16.25
CA LEU A 220 3.23 -1.06 17.44
C LEU A 220 1.78 -1.57 17.52
N ALA A 221 0.81 -0.74 17.16
CA ALA A 221 -0.61 -1.08 17.08
C ALA A 221 -0.84 -2.23 16.10
N SER A 222 -0.22 -2.15 14.91
CA SER A 222 -0.29 -3.20 13.89
C SER A 222 0.34 -4.51 14.34
N GLY A 223 1.50 -4.45 14.99
CA GLY A 223 2.15 -5.64 15.56
C GLY A 223 1.31 -6.30 16.66
N LEU A 224 0.75 -5.51 17.59
CA LEU A 224 -0.12 -6.01 18.65
C LEU A 224 -1.40 -6.64 18.08
N SER A 225 -2.06 -5.95 17.15
CA SER A 225 -3.27 -6.44 16.50
C SER A 225 -3.01 -7.73 15.73
N TYR A 226 -1.88 -7.86 15.04
CA TYR A 226 -1.48 -9.13 14.41
C TYR A 226 -1.35 -10.27 15.42
N LEU A 227 -0.63 -10.06 16.54
CA LEU A 227 -0.45 -11.10 17.56
C LEU A 227 -1.79 -11.53 18.19
N LEU A 228 -2.67 -10.57 18.47
CA LEU A 228 -4.01 -10.85 19.00
C LEU A 228 -4.88 -11.59 18.00
N ASN A 229 -4.90 -11.14 16.73
CA ASN A 229 -5.66 -11.78 15.66
C ASN A 229 -5.17 -13.21 15.40
N GLU A 230 -3.85 -13.41 15.35
CA GLU A 230 -3.23 -14.72 15.13
C GLU A 230 -3.55 -15.68 16.28
N ALA A 231 -3.49 -15.21 17.53
CA ALA A 231 -3.87 -16.01 18.70
C ALA A 231 -5.35 -16.44 18.64
N TRP A 232 -6.23 -15.51 18.25
CA TRP A 232 -7.66 -15.78 18.10
C TRP A 232 -7.96 -16.72 16.93
N ALA A 233 -7.35 -16.49 15.77
CA ALA A 233 -7.46 -17.34 14.59
C ALA A 233 -6.94 -18.75 14.88
N LYS A 234 -5.83 -18.88 15.61
CA LYS A 234 -5.30 -20.19 16.02
C LYS A 234 -6.24 -20.91 16.99
N ALA A 235 -6.81 -20.20 17.97
CA ALA A 235 -7.75 -20.77 18.91
C ALA A 235 -9.02 -21.28 18.21
N ARG A 236 -9.50 -20.55 17.19
CA ARG A 236 -10.72 -20.88 16.45
C ARG A 236 -10.51 -21.94 15.36
N TYR A 237 -9.43 -21.82 14.59
CA TYR A 237 -9.23 -22.60 13.35
C TYR A 237 -8.07 -23.60 13.42
N GLY A 238 -7.27 -23.61 14.49
CA GLY A 238 -6.06 -24.44 14.58
C GLY A 238 -6.32 -25.94 14.38
N ASN A 239 -7.49 -26.43 14.79
CA ASN A 239 -7.91 -27.82 14.58
C ASN A 239 -9.06 -27.98 13.57
N ALA A 240 -9.58 -26.88 13.03
CA ALA A 240 -10.71 -26.91 12.12
C ALA A 240 -10.33 -27.59 10.80
N ASP A 241 -11.30 -28.29 10.20
CA ASP A 241 -11.13 -28.93 8.89
C ASP A 241 -11.50 -28.02 7.71
N LYS A 242 -12.19 -26.91 7.99
CA LYS A 242 -12.54 -25.86 7.04
C LYS A 242 -12.42 -24.48 7.69
N MET A 243 -12.10 -23.49 6.89
CA MET A 243 -11.89 -22.11 7.32
C MET A 243 -12.16 -21.19 6.14
N ASN A 244 -12.95 -20.14 6.36
CA ASN A 244 -13.00 -19.04 5.40
C ASN A 244 -11.72 -18.21 5.60
N PHE A 245 -10.85 -18.19 4.59
CA PHE A 245 -9.56 -17.49 4.61
C PHE A 245 -9.72 -15.95 4.63
N GLU A 246 -10.83 -15.40 4.13
CA GLU A 246 -11.12 -13.96 4.15
C GLU A 246 -11.48 -13.44 5.56
N ALA A 247 -12.07 -14.30 6.41
CA ALA A 247 -12.56 -13.93 7.73
C ALA A 247 -11.49 -13.39 8.70
N PRO A 248 -10.34 -14.07 8.92
CA PRO A 248 -9.31 -13.57 9.83
C PRO A 248 -8.49 -12.42 9.23
N LEU A 249 -8.43 -12.27 7.90
CA LEU A 249 -7.83 -11.11 7.23
C LEU A 249 -8.71 -9.86 7.46
N THR A 250 -10.03 -10.01 7.26
CA THR A 250 -11.02 -8.97 7.60
C THR A 250 -10.93 -8.58 9.07
N SER A 251 -10.85 -9.58 9.96
CA SER A 251 -10.77 -9.36 11.40
C SER A 251 -9.51 -8.59 11.79
N LEU A 252 -8.37 -8.86 11.14
CA LEU A 252 -7.12 -8.14 11.36
C LEU A 252 -7.23 -6.67 10.95
N VAL A 253 -7.83 -6.38 9.80
CA VAL A 253 -8.03 -5.00 9.31
C VAL A 253 -8.90 -4.21 10.30
N TRP A 254 -10.03 -4.76 10.73
CA TRP A 254 -10.91 -4.10 11.71
C TRP A 254 -10.27 -3.94 13.09
N LEU A 255 -9.63 -5.00 13.60
CA LEU A 255 -8.95 -4.95 14.88
C LEU A 255 -7.87 -3.87 14.89
N THR A 256 -7.07 -3.80 13.83
CA THR A 256 -5.99 -2.81 13.71
C THR A 256 -6.53 -1.39 13.59
N SER A 257 -7.63 -1.18 12.86
CA SER A 257 -8.32 0.12 12.81
C SER A 257 -8.74 0.55 14.21
N ILE A 258 -9.45 -0.31 14.95
CA ILE A 258 -9.99 0.02 16.29
C ILE A 258 -8.86 0.32 17.28
N VAL A 259 -7.81 -0.52 17.30
CA VAL A 259 -6.65 -0.33 18.18
C VAL A 259 -5.91 0.97 17.82
N SER A 260 -5.69 1.23 16.53
CA SER A 260 -4.99 2.44 16.06
C SER A 260 -5.79 3.71 16.36
N LEU A 261 -7.12 3.66 16.25
CA LEU A 261 -8.01 4.75 16.65
C LEU A 261 -7.89 5.07 18.13
N ALA A 262 -8.02 4.05 19.00
CA ALA A 262 -7.90 4.25 20.45
C ALA A 262 -6.54 4.85 20.83
N LEU A 263 -5.46 4.31 20.27
CA LEU A 263 -4.11 4.80 20.53
C LEU A 263 -3.87 6.21 19.97
N THR A 264 -4.49 6.57 18.84
CA THR A 264 -4.42 7.92 18.26
C THR A 264 -4.90 8.99 19.23
N TYR A 265 -6.06 8.78 19.86
CA TYR A 265 -6.58 9.72 20.85
C TYR A 265 -5.73 9.76 22.12
N VAL A 266 -5.30 8.60 22.63
CA VAL A 266 -4.45 8.53 23.83
C VAL A 266 -3.13 9.26 23.63
N VAL A 267 -2.43 8.99 22.53
CA VAL A 267 -1.11 9.59 22.26
C VAL A 267 -1.22 11.08 21.98
N SER A 268 -2.25 11.50 21.24
CA SER A 268 -2.48 12.93 21.02
C SER A 268 -2.77 13.67 22.32
N TYR A 269 -3.57 13.10 23.22
CA TYR A 269 -3.78 13.68 24.54
C TYR A 269 -2.50 13.77 25.37
N LEU A 270 -1.60 12.78 25.28
CA LEU A 270 -0.34 12.78 26.05
C LEU A 270 0.72 13.73 25.47
N LEU A 271 0.76 13.94 24.15
CA LEU A 271 1.84 14.70 23.50
C LEU A 271 1.47 16.15 23.19
N ILE A 272 0.20 16.43 22.89
CA ILE A 272 -0.26 17.77 22.52
C ILE A 272 -1.50 18.24 23.33
N PRO A 273 -1.57 18.00 24.66
CA PRO A 273 -2.76 18.32 25.47
C PRO A 273 -3.10 19.81 25.44
N ASP A 274 -2.09 20.66 25.52
CA ASP A 274 -2.22 22.11 25.66
C ASP A 274 -2.02 22.86 24.33
N LEU A 275 -2.06 22.15 23.19
CA LEU A 275 -1.88 22.77 21.88
C LEU A 275 -3.04 23.74 21.60
N GLY A 276 -2.70 24.99 21.26
CA GLY A 276 -3.64 26.10 21.02
C GLY A 276 -4.57 26.36 22.20
N ASP A 277 -5.86 26.09 22.03
CA ASP A 277 -6.89 26.28 23.06
C ASP A 277 -7.07 25.07 24.00
N GLY A 278 -6.18 24.07 23.92
CA GLY A 278 -6.27 22.83 24.68
C GLY A 278 -7.31 21.83 24.15
N THR A 279 -7.97 22.14 23.03
CA THR A 279 -8.96 21.26 22.40
C THR A 279 -8.48 20.66 21.07
N LEU A 280 -7.32 21.08 20.58
CA LEU A 280 -6.83 20.68 19.27
C LEU A 280 -6.41 19.20 19.20
N TRP A 281 -5.97 18.62 20.32
CA TRP A 281 -5.56 17.20 20.35
C TRP A 281 -6.66 16.26 19.85
N TRP A 282 -7.92 16.44 20.27
CA TRP A 282 -9.02 15.57 19.85
C TRP A 282 -9.51 15.90 18.43
N LYS A 283 -9.43 17.18 18.03
CA LYS A 283 -9.79 17.61 16.66
C LYS A 283 -8.85 16.99 15.64
N LEU A 284 -7.53 17.10 15.86
CA LEU A 284 -6.50 16.48 15.02
C LEU A 284 -6.60 14.95 15.05
N SER A 285 -6.87 14.35 16.22
CA SER A 285 -7.13 12.91 16.33
C SER A 285 -8.35 12.46 15.52
N THR A 286 -9.41 13.27 15.50
CA THR A 286 -10.64 12.99 14.73
C THR A 286 -10.38 13.06 13.23
N ILE A 287 -9.55 13.99 12.79
CA ILE A 287 -9.14 14.09 11.39
C ILE A 287 -8.31 12.87 10.97
N ILE A 288 -7.30 12.48 11.76
CA ILE A 288 -6.52 11.25 11.50
C ILE A 288 -7.45 10.03 11.49
N THR A 289 -8.41 9.98 12.40
CA THR A 289 -9.42 8.92 12.49
C THR A 289 -10.20 8.74 11.18
N CYS A 290 -10.55 9.82 10.48
CA CYS A 290 -11.18 9.73 9.16
C CYS A 290 -10.33 8.96 8.14
N GLY A 291 -9.00 9.09 8.20
CA GLY A 291 -8.07 8.29 7.40
C GLY A 291 -7.94 6.86 7.89
N THR A 292 -7.74 6.65 9.20
CA THR A 292 -7.57 5.32 9.78
C THR A 292 -8.78 4.43 9.53
N ILE A 293 -10.00 4.95 9.71
CA ILE A 293 -11.23 4.19 9.45
C ILE A 293 -11.45 3.93 7.97
N ALA A 294 -10.95 4.80 7.08
CA ALA A 294 -10.98 4.58 5.64
C ALA A 294 -10.30 3.27 5.26
N GLY A 295 -9.20 2.94 5.94
CA GLY A 295 -8.48 1.70 5.73
C GLY A 295 -9.28 0.44 6.07
N ALA A 296 -10.37 0.53 6.85
CA ALA A 296 -11.30 -0.60 7.08
C ALA A 296 -12.55 -0.51 6.19
N LEU A 297 -13.09 0.70 5.99
CA LEU A 297 -14.30 0.90 5.19
C LEU A 297 -14.07 0.63 3.70
N ILE A 298 -12.96 1.09 3.14
CA ILE A 298 -12.66 0.91 1.72
C ILE A 298 -12.52 -0.59 1.40
N PRO A 299 -11.76 -1.41 2.14
CA PRO A 299 -11.73 -2.84 1.91
C PRO A 299 -13.09 -3.53 1.95
N GLU A 300 -13.95 -3.20 2.91
CA GLU A 300 -15.30 -3.78 2.96
C GLU A 300 -16.13 -3.42 1.72
N MET A 301 -16.07 -2.16 1.29
CA MET A 301 -16.79 -1.71 0.09
C MET A 301 -16.29 -2.41 -1.18
N ILE A 302 -14.98 -2.61 -1.30
CA ILE A 302 -14.38 -3.26 -2.46
C ILE A 302 -14.63 -4.77 -2.44
N LYS A 303 -14.63 -5.40 -1.26
CA LYS A 303 -14.93 -6.82 -1.07
C LYS A 303 -16.32 -7.20 -1.58
N ILE A 304 -17.29 -6.27 -1.53
CA ILE A 304 -18.62 -6.44 -2.15
C ILE A 304 -18.52 -6.73 -3.66
N PHE A 305 -17.47 -6.25 -4.34
CA PHE A 305 -17.27 -6.45 -5.78
C PHE A 305 -16.27 -7.56 -6.12
N THR A 306 -15.38 -7.93 -5.19
CA THR A 306 -14.23 -8.80 -5.50
C THR A 306 -14.18 -10.11 -4.73
N SER A 307 -14.90 -10.25 -3.61
CA SER A 307 -14.92 -11.48 -2.82
C SER A 307 -15.45 -12.67 -3.60
N THR A 308 -14.91 -13.85 -3.32
CA THR A 308 -15.44 -15.12 -3.85
C THR A 308 -16.89 -15.39 -3.44
N GLU A 309 -17.36 -14.78 -2.34
CA GLU A 309 -18.75 -14.87 -1.86
C GLU A 309 -19.65 -13.73 -2.39
N SER A 310 -19.10 -12.82 -3.20
CA SER A 310 -19.82 -11.66 -3.73
C SER A 310 -20.95 -12.03 -4.71
N GLY A 311 -22.05 -11.29 -4.63
CA GLY A 311 -23.11 -11.30 -5.65
C GLY A 311 -22.65 -10.83 -7.03
N HIS A 312 -21.75 -9.84 -7.09
CA HIS A 312 -21.20 -9.32 -8.35
C HIS A 312 -20.25 -10.33 -9.01
N VAL A 313 -19.40 -11.01 -8.24
CA VAL A 313 -18.55 -12.09 -8.80
C VAL A 313 -19.41 -13.24 -9.31
N ARG A 314 -20.49 -13.59 -8.58
CA ARG A 314 -21.46 -14.60 -9.04
C ARG A 314 -22.17 -14.20 -10.34
N GLU A 315 -22.47 -12.91 -10.50
CA GLU A 315 -23.03 -12.37 -11.74
C GLU A 315 -22.05 -12.53 -12.90
N VAL A 316 -20.77 -12.21 -12.70
CA VAL A 316 -19.70 -12.39 -13.71
C VAL A 316 -19.55 -13.87 -14.12
N VAL A 317 -19.62 -14.80 -13.16
CA VAL A 317 -19.62 -16.24 -13.44
C VAL A 317 -20.87 -16.67 -14.23
N THR A 318 -22.04 -16.13 -13.89
CA THR A 318 -23.29 -16.41 -14.61
C THR A 318 -23.22 -15.87 -16.04
N ALA A 319 -22.75 -14.63 -16.20
CA ALA A 319 -22.51 -14.01 -17.50
C ALA A 319 -21.55 -14.82 -18.38
N SER A 320 -20.49 -15.38 -17.79
CA SER A 320 -19.56 -16.28 -18.48
C SER A 320 -20.25 -17.54 -19.00
N ARG A 321 -21.15 -18.14 -18.22
CA ARG A 321 -21.88 -19.37 -18.59
C ARG A 321 -22.93 -19.12 -19.68
N GLU A 322 -23.66 -18.01 -19.58
CA GLU A 322 -24.77 -17.71 -20.49
C GLU A 322 -24.34 -17.00 -21.78
N GLY A 323 -23.32 -16.14 -21.71
CA GLY A 323 -22.93 -15.24 -22.81
C GLY A 323 -21.47 -15.31 -23.23
N GLY A 324 -20.68 -16.21 -22.64
CA GLY A 324 -19.26 -16.39 -22.97
C GLY A 324 -18.39 -15.18 -22.62
N ALA A 325 -17.24 -15.08 -23.29
CA ALA A 325 -16.20 -14.11 -22.96
C ALA A 325 -16.64 -12.64 -23.07
N SER A 326 -17.49 -12.30 -24.05
CA SER A 326 -17.94 -10.91 -24.25
C SER A 326 -18.81 -10.42 -23.10
N LEU A 327 -19.75 -11.25 -22.62
CA LEU A 327 -20.61 -10.89 -21.51
C LEU A 327 -19.86 -10.94 -20.17
N ASN A 328 -18.89 -11.85 -20.03
CA ASN A 328 -17.96 -11.86 -18.89
C ASN A 328 -17.21 -10.52 -18.76
N VAL A 329 -16.60 -10.04 -19.85
CA VAL A 329 -15.85 -8.76 -19.86
C VAL A 329 -16.79 -7.59 -19.55
N LEU A 330 -17.99 -7.56 -20.14
CA LEU A 330 -18.94 -6.48 -19.90
C LEU A 330 -19.39 -6.43 -18.44
N SER A 331 -19.74 -7.56 -17.85
CA SER A 331 -20.15 -7.66 -16.44
C SER A 331 -19.02 -7.22 -15.50
N GLY A 332 -17.79 -7.67 -15.77
CA GLY A 332 -16.60 -7.26 -15.01
C GLY A 332 -16.32 -5.76 -15.09
N LEU A 333 -16.40 -5.15 -16.28
CA LEU A 333 -16.22 -3.70 -16.45
C LEU A 333 -17.28 -2.90 -15.68
N ILE A 334 -18.53 -3.36 -15.68
CA ILE A 334 -19.62 -2.71 -14.93
C ILE A 334 -19.33 -2.78 -13.44
N ALA A 335 -18.98 -3.95 -12.90
CA ALA A 335 -18.62 -4.10 -11.48
C ALA A 335 -17.44 -3.21 -11.09
N GLY A 336 -16.41 -3.15 -11.94
CA GLY A 336 -15.26 -2.26 -11.76
C GLY A 336 -15.64 -0.78 -11.69
N ASN A 337 -16.44 -0.29 -12.64
CA ASN A 337 -16.90 1.10 -12.67
C ASN A 337 -17.73 1.48 -11.43
N PHE A 338 -18.65 0.59 -11.00
CA PHE A 338 -19.42 0.81 -9.78
C PHE A 338 -18.55 0.80 -8.53
N SER A 339 -17.54 -0.07 -8.45
CA SER A 339 -16.60 -0.10 -7.32
C SER A 339 -15.84 1.22 -7.20
N ALA A 340 -15.38 1.80 -8.33
CA ALA A 340 -14.68 3.07 -8.36
C ALA A 340 -15.59 4.24 -7.95
N TYR A 341 -16.85 4.25 -8.40
CA TYR A 341 -17.85 5.23 -8.00
C TYR A 341 -18.03 5.26 -6.47
N TRP A 342 -18.29 4.10 -5.86
CA TRP A 342 -18.53 4.02 -4.42
C TRP A 342 -17.29 4.37 -3.60
N MET A 343 -16.10 3.94 -4.04
CA MET A 343 -14.84 4.32 -3.43
C MET A 343 -14.66 5.85 -3.41
N GLY A 344 -14.95 6.53 -4.53
CA GLY A 344 -14.89 7.98 -4.62
C GLY A 344 -15.82 8.67 -3.62
N ILE A 345 -17.07 8.19 -3.50
CA ILE A 345 -18.04 8.74 -2.55
C ILE A 345 -17.58 8.59 -1.10
N VAL A 346 -16.98 7.44 -0.74
CA VAL A 346 -16.43 7.21 0.61
C VAL A 346 -15.29 8.18 0.91
N ILE A 347 -14.34 8.35 -0.01
CA ILE A 347 -13.23 9.29 0.16
C ILE A 347 -13.76 10.72 0.34
N VAL A 348 -14.72 11.15 -0.49
CA VAL A 348 -15.35 12.47 -0.38
C VAL A 348 -16.03 12.65 0.97
N ALA A 349 -16.78 11.66 1.45
CA ALA A 349 -17.46 11.74 2.75
C ALA A 349 -16.47 11.88 3.92
N LEU A 350 -15.38 11.10 3.91
CA LEU A 350 -14.35 11.16 4.95
C LEU A 350 -13.58 12.48 4.93
N MET A 351 -13.21 12.97 3.74
CA MET A 351 -12.60 14.29 3.58
C MET A 351 -13.56 15.41 3.99
N ALA A 352 -14.86 15.31 3.71
CA ALA A 352 -15.83 16.29 4.15
C ALA A 352 -15.92 16.39 5.69
N ILE A 353 -15.89 15.25 6.39
CA ILE A 353 -15.85 15.23 7.87
C ILE A 353 -14.59 15.94 8.36
N ALA A 354 -13.41 15.59 7.81
CA ALA A 354 -12.15 16.25 8.16
C ALA A 354 -12.17 17.76 7.88
N TYR A 355 -12.79 18.18 6.79
CA TYR A 355 -13.01 19.59 6.48
C TYR A 355 -13.88 20.28 7.54
N TYR A 356 -15.03 19.72 7.92
CA TYR A 356 -15.89 20.32 8.95
C TYR A 356 -15.22 20.41 10.31
N VAL A 357 -14.36 19.44 10.67
CA VAL A 357 -13.56 19.51 11.90
C VAL A 357 -12.48 20.59 11.79
N SER A 358 -11.89 20.79 10.60
CA SER A 358 -10.88 21.83 10.37
C SER A 358 -11.40 23.26 10.63
N LEU A 359 -12.70 23.50 10.40
CA LEU A 359 -13.36 24.78 10.65
C LEU A 359 -13.55 25.11 12.14
N GLN A 360 -13.29 24.15 13.03
CA GLN A 360 -13.49 24.30 14.47
C GLN A 360 -12.18 24.70 15.18
N GLY A 361 -11.45 25.68 14.67
CA GLY A 361 -10.29 26.27 15.37
C GLY A 361 -8.90 25.81 14.91
N VAL A 362 -8.79 24.94 13.87
CA VAL A 362 -7.47 24.57 13.30
C VAL A 362 -6.86 25.75 12.52
N ASP A 363 -7.69 26.68 12.05
CA ASP A 363 -7.30 27.95 11.43
C ASP A 363 -6.43 28.82 12.36
N SER A 364 -6.55 28.66 13.68
CA SER A 364 -5.70 29.36 14.65
C SER A 364 -4.24 28.88 14.65
N LEU A 365 -3.98 27.65 14.19
CA LEU A 365 -2.63 27.06 14.18
C LEU A 365 -1.84 27.40 12.93
N MET A 366 -2.52 27.46 11.78
CA MET A 366 -1.83 27.44 10.49
C MET A 366 -2.67 28.03 9.36
N MET A 367 -1.96 28.44 8.31
CA MET A 367 -2.57 28.78 7.04
C MET A 367 -3.17 27.53 6.38
N ALA A 368 -4.33 27.69 5.74
CA ALA A 368 -5.03 26.63 5.01
C ALA A 368 -5.29 25.33 5.82
N PRO A 369 -6.02 25.44 6.95
CA PRO A 369 -6.28 24.31 7.86
C PRO A 369 -6.96 23.12 7.19
N ALA A 370 -7.84 23.36 6.21
CA ALA A 370 -8.53 22.31 5.47
C ALA A 370 -7.56 21.36 4.76
N VAL A 371 -6.49 21.90 4.16
CA VAL A 371 -5.52 21.09 3.42
C VAL A 371 -4.65 20.31 4.36
N PHE A 372 -4.20 20.91 5.47
CA PHE A 372 -3.52 20.16 6.50
C PHE A 372 -4.37 19.01 7.00
N SER A 373 -5.67 19.26 7.23
CA SER A 373 -6.59 18.21 7.62
C SER A 373 -6.70 17.11 6.58
N PHE A 374 -6.72 17.43 5.28
CA PHE A 374 -6.65 16.40 4.24
C PHE A 374 -5.34 15.63 4.28
N GLY A 375 -4.21 16.30 4.48
CA GLY A 375 -2.92 15.64 4.71
C GLY A 375 -2.94 14.70 5.91
N LEU A 376 -3.61 15.09 6.99
CA LEU A 376 -3.80 14.23 8.16
C LEU A 376 -4.79 13.08 7.91
N VAL A 377 -5.73 13.23 6.98
CA VAL A 377 -6.53 12.08 6.49
C VAL A 377 -5.60 11.11 5.75
N ALA A 378 -4.76 11.57 4.82
CA ALA A 378 -3.75 10.72 4.16
C ALA A 378 -2.83 10.05 5.19
N PHE A 379 -2.40 10.78 6.22
CA PHE A 379 -1.64 10.23 7.34
C PHE A 379 -2.38 9.12 8.07
N GLY A 380 -3.68 9.29 8.31
CA GLY A 380 -4.50 8.29 8.98
C GLY A 380 -4.56 6.97 8.22
N PHE A 381 -4.54 6.98 6.89
CA PHE A 381 -4.43 5.75 6.10
C PHE A 381 -3.16 4.95 6.43
N LEU A 382 -2.08 5.62 6.83
CA LEU A 382 -0.84 4.97 7.26
C LEU A 382 -0.98 4.24 8.60
N GLY A 383 -2.06 4.50 9.36
CA GLY A 383 -2.31 3.91 10.67
C GLY A 383 -2.39 2.39 10.68
N MET A 384 -2.71 1.79 9.53
CA MET A 384 -2.76 0.33 9.37
C MET A 384 -1.67 -0.21 8.46
N GLY A 385 -0.62 0.57 8.20
CA GLY A 385 0.27 0.26 7.10
C GLY A 385 0.90 -1.11 7.08
N PRO A 386 1.46 -1.63 8.18
CA PRO A 386 2.01 -2.96 8.18
C PRO A 386 0.96 -4.02 7.82
N VAL A 387 -0.29 -3.81 8.24
CA VAL A 387 -1.42 -4.71 7.95
C VAL A 387 -1.89 -4.55 6.51
N THR A 388 -2.01 -3.33 5.97
CA THR A 388 -2.37 -3.10 4.57
C THR A 388 -1.37 -3.77 3.63
N ILE A 389 -0.07 -3.61 3.90
CA ILE A 389 0.98 -4.29 3.13
C ILE A 389 0.92 -5.81 3.34
N ALA A 390 0.61 -6.27 4.55
CA ALA A 390 0.52 -7.70 4.82
C ALA A 390 -0.60 -8.39 4.05
N VAL A 391 -1.77 -7.77 3.96
CA VAL A 391 -2.90 -8.35 3.22
C VAL A 391 -2.74 -8.23 1.71
N ASP A 392 -2.03 -7.21 1.21
CA ASP A 392 -1.66 -7.14 -0.22
C ASP A 392 -0.60 -8.21 -0.58
N SER A 393 0.45 -8.29 0.24
CA SER A 393 1.54 -9.29 0.08
C SER A 393 1.08 -10.73 0.35
N TYR A 394 -0.11 -10.92 0.93
CA TYR A 394 -0.69 -12.24 1.15
C TYR A 394 -0.95 -12.96 -0.18
N GLY A 395 -1.53 -12.25 -1.15
CA GLY A 395 -1.93 -12.81 -2.45
C GLY A 395 -0.78 -13.46 -3.22
N PRO A 396 0.32 -12.74 -3.53
CA PRO A 396 1.45 -13.32 -4.26
C PRO A 396 2.05 -14.56 -3.60
N VAL A 397 1.98 -14.66 -2.27
CA VAL A 397 2.48 -15.82 -1.53
C VAL A 397 1.55 -17.02 -1.67
N THR A 398 0.23 -16.80 -1.64
CA THR A 398 -0.76 -17.88 -1.82
C THR A 398 -0.77 -18.40 -3.24
N ASP A 399 -0.70 -17.49 -4.20
CA ASP A 399 -0.63 -17.77 -5.64
C ASP A 399 0.58 -18.67 -5.93
N ASN A 400 1.78 -18.22 -5.56
CA ASN A 400 2.98 -19.02 -5.76
C ASN A 400 3.02 -20.31 -4.92
N ALA A 401 2.29 -20.40 -3.81
CA ALA A 401 2.21 -21.64 -3.05
C ALA A 401 1.47 -22.71 -3.86
N GLN A 402 0.44 -22.33 -4.62
CA GLN A 402 -0.23 -23.21 -5.57
C GLN A 402 0.71 -23.61 -6.71
N SER A 403 1.40 -22.66 -7.34
CA SER A 403 2.29 -22.98 -8.45
C SER A 403 3.47 -23.86 -8.01
N VAL A 404 4.05 -23.61 -6.82
CA VAL A 404 5.10 -24.47 -6.26
C VAL A 404 4.58 -25.89 -6.02
N TYR A 405 3.33 -26.04 -5.57
CA TYR A 405 2.71 -27.35 -5.40
C TYR A 405 2.60 -28.10 -6.74
N GLU A 406 2.04 -27.46 -7.78
CA GLU A 406 1.86 -28.08 -9.10
C GLU A 406 3.21 -28.35 -9.80
N LEU A 407 4.12 -27.38 -9.82
CA LEU A 407 5.46 -27.50 -10.41
C LEU A 407 6.33 -28.57 -9.74
N SER A 408 6.12 -28.83 -8.45
CA SER A 408 6.86 -29.87 -7.74
C SER A 408 6.55 -31.27 -8.26
N THR A 409 5.42 -31.46 -8.95
CA THR A 409 4.91 -32.75 -9.41
C THR A 409 4.84 -33.80 -8.29
N ILE A 410 4.72 -33.34 -7.04
CA ILE A 410 4.88 -34.17 -5.84
C ILE A 410 3.93 -35.37 -5.83
N GLU A 411 2.74 -35.24 -6.40
CA GLU A 411 1.75 -36.32 -6.52
C GLU A 411 2.22 -37.48 -7.42
N THR A 412 3.11 -37.21 -8.37
CA THR A 412 3.62 -38.20 -9.34
C THR A 412 4.82 -38.98 -8.83
N LEU A 413 5.43 -38.52 -7.72
CA LEU A 413 6.65 -39.12 -7.19
C LEU A 413 6.36 -40.48 -6.52
N PRO A 414 7.10 -41.55 -6.88
CA PRO A 414 6.88 -42.87 -6.31
C PRO A 414 7.22 -42.89 -4.81
N ASN A 415 6.40 -43.58 -4.01
CA ASN A 415 6.56 -43.74 -2.55
C ASN A 415 6.59 -42.43 -1.74
N ILE A 416 6.17 -41.31 -2.33
CA ILE A 416 6.26 -39.99 -1.68
C ILE A 416 5.45 -39.91 -0.38
N LYS A 417 4.28 -40.56 -0.31
CA LYS A 417 3.45 -40.62 0.90
C LYS A 417 4.18 -41.29 2.06
N GLU A 418 4.90 -42.37 1.77
CA GLU A 418 5.67 -43.13 2.76
C GLU A 418 6.91 -42.36 3.20
N ASN A 419 7.63 -41.75 2.25
CA ASN A 419 8.79 -40.90 2.53
C ASN A 419 8.41 -39.71 3.42
N LEU A 420 7.34 -38.99 3.09
CA LEU A 420 6.87 -37.85 3.88
C LEU A 420 6.39 -38.27 5.27
N LYS A 421 5.73 -39.44 5.39
CA LYS A 421 5.34 -39.99 6.69
C LYS A 421 6.55 -40.35 7.54
N LYS A 422 7.61 -40.92 6.92
CA LYS A 422 8.87 -41.27 7.59
C LYS A 422 9.64 -40.02 8.04
N ASP A 423 9.77 -39.04 7.17
CA ASP A 423 10.63 -37.87 7.41
C ASP A 423 9.94 -36.80 8.27
N PHE A 424 8.61 -36.66 8.18
CA PHE A 424 7.87 -35.57 8.82
C PHE A 424 6.71 -36.03 9.73
N GLY A 425 6.40 -37.32 9.79
CA GLY A 425 5.49 -37.88 10.80
C GLY A 425 4.00 -37.57 10.60
N PHE A 426 3.54 -37.21 9.40
CA PHE A 426 2.12 -36.98 9.12
C PHE A 426 1.65 -37.70 7.85
N ASP A 427 0.35 -38.00 7.79
CA ASP A 427 -0.30 -38.56 6.60
C ASP A 427 -0.66 -37.46 5.61
N VAL A 428 -0.20 -37.59 4.37
CA VAL A 428 -0.42 -36.60 3.31
C VAL A 428 -1.85 -36.63 2.80
N LYS A 429 -2.43 -35.44 2.57
CA LYS A 429 -3.79 -35.24 2.05
C LYS A 429 -3.78 -34.40 0.76
N PHE A 430 -3.39 -35.01 -0.37
CA PHE A 430 -3.23 -34.30 -1.65
C PHE A 430 -4.51 -33.58 -2.11
N ASP A 431 -5.66 -34.26 -2.13
CA ASP A 431 -6.93 -33.63 -2.57
C ASP A 431 -7.25 -32.37 -1.75
N LYS A 432 -7.14 -32.47 -0.42
CA LYS A 432 -7.34 -31.32 0.47
C LYS A 432 -6.26 -30.25 0.30
N ALA A 433 -5.02 -30.65 0.03
CA ALA A 433 -3.91 -29.70 -0.12
C ALA A 433 -4.17 -28.76 -1.30
N LYS A 434 -4.63 -29.32 -2.42
CA LYS A 434 -5.00 -28.56 -3.60
C LYS A 434 -6.20 -27.62 -3.35
N ASP A 435 -7.31 -28.15 -2.83
CA ASP A 435 -8.49 -27.34 -2.51
C ASP A 435 -8.15 -26.17 -1.57
N LEU A 436 -7.31 -26.42 -0.55
CA LEU A 436 -6.90 -25.39 0.40
C LEU A 436 -5.99 -24.33 -0.21
N LEU A 437 -5.17 -24.67 -1.20
CA LEU A 437 -4.31 -23.69 -1.90
C LEU A 437 -5.16 -22.81 -2.81
N GLU A 438 -6.05 -23.41 -3.60
CA GLU A 438 -6.97 -22.69 -4.50
C GLU A 438 -7.95 -21.79 -3.73
N GLU A 439 -8.60 -22.29 -2.67
CA GLU A 439 -9.49 -21.49 -1.81
C GLU A 439 -8.74 -20.32 -1.16
N ASN A 440 -7.48 -20.53 -0.79
CA ASN A 440 -6.68 -19.51 -0.14
C ASN A 440 -6.17 -18.45 -1.13
N ASP A 441 -5.85 -18.84 -2.36
CA ASP A 441 -5.51 -17.88 -3.41
C ASP A 441 -6.72 -17.00 -3.80
N GLY A 442 -7.93 -17.57 -3.83
CA GLY A 442 -9.16 -16.79 -3.98
C GLY A 442 -9.31 -15.68 -2.91
N ALA A 443 -8.95 -15.98 -1.66
CA ALA A 443 -8.89 -14.98 -0.60
C ALA A 443 -7.75 -13.97 -0.83
N GLY A 444 -6.58 -14.43 -1.29
CA GLY A 444 -5.46 -13.59 -1.69
C GLY A 444 -5.82 -12.56 -2.76
N ASN A 445 -6.55 -12.98 -3.80
CA ASN A 445 -7.06 -12.11 -4.86
C ASN A 445 -8.02 -11.05 -4.33
N THR A 446 -8.90 -11.42 -3.41
CA THR A 446 -9.81 -10.49 -2.73
C THR A 446 -9.03 -9.44 -1.94
N PHE A 447 -8.03 -9.84 -1.16
CA PHE A 447 -7.28 -8.91 -0.31
C PHE A 447 -6.26 -8.05 -1.06
N LYS A 448 -5.65 -8.56 -2.11
CA LYS A 448 -4.89 -7.77 -3.10
C LYS A 448 -5.76 -6.69 -3.74
N ALA A 449 -7.01 -7.02 -4.09
CA ALA A 449 -7.94 -6.05 -4.67
C ALA A 449 -8.44 -5.01 -3.67
N THR A 450 -8.55 -5.34 -2.38
CA THR A 450 -9.02 -4.40 -1.35
C THR A 450 -7.92 -3.50 -0.81
N ALA A 451 -6.66 -3.95 -0.76
CA ALA A 451 -5.53 -3.16 -0.28
C ALA A 451 -5.10 -2.06 -1.27
N LYS A 452 -5.11 -2.33 -2.57
CA LYS A 452 -4.71 -1.36 -3.61
C LYS A 452 -5.51 -0.04 -3.55
N PRO A 453 -6.85 -0.05 -3.43
CA PRO A 453 -7.66 1.14 -3.17
C PRO A 453 -7.25 1.98 -1.95
N VAL A 454 -6.77 1.34 -0.87
CA VAL A 454 -6.29 2.05 0.33
C VAL A 454 -5.01 2.83 0.00
N LEU A 455 -4.07 2.21 -0.72
CA LEU A 455 -2.85 2.87 -1.20
C LEU A 455 -3.17 4.00 -2.18
N ILE A 456 -4.09 3.77 -3.13
CA ILE A 456 -4.56 4.79 -4.09
C ILE A 456 -5.21 5.96 -3.35
N GLY A 457 -6.10 5.70 -2.39
CA GLY A 457 -6.74 6.73 -1.58
C GLY A 457 -5.72 7.57 -0.83
N THR A 458 -4.70 6.93 -0.25
CA THR A 458 -3.58 7.62 0.41
C THR A 458 -2.82 8.52 -0.57
N ALA A 459 -2.47 7.99 -1.75
CA ALA A 459 -1.75 8.73 -2.77
C ALA A 459 -2.55 9.93 -3.30
N VAL A 460 -3.85 9.79 -3.55
CA VAL A 460 -4.71 10.89 -4.01
C VAL A 460 -4.79 12.00 -2.97
N VAL A 461 -5.04 11.66 -1.71
CA VAL A 461 -5.17 12.66 -0.64
C VAL A 461 -3.80 13.28 -0.29
N GLY A 462 -2.73 12.49 -0.29
CA GLY A 462 -1.35 12.94 -0.10
C GLY A 462 -0.88 13.87 -1.22
N ALA A 463 -1.12 13.49 -2.49
CA ALA A 463 -0.82 14.32 -3.65
C ALA A 463 -1.59 15.65 -3.61
N ALA A 464 -2.87 15.65 -3.21
CA ALA A 464 -3.63 16.88 -3.03
C ALA A 464 -2.98 17.82 -1.99
N THR A 465 -2.50 17.25 -0.89
CA THR A 465 -1.78 17.99 0.18
C THR A 465 -0.46 18.56 -0.34
N MET A 466 0.30 17.78 -1.12
CA MET A 466 1.57 18.21 -1.70
C MET A 466 1.37 19.30 -2.77
N ILE A 467 0.39 19.12 -3.68
CA ILE A 467 0.02 20.14 -4.69
C ILE A 467 -0.33 21.45 -3.99
N PHE A 468 -1.11 21.39 -2.92
CA PHE A 468 -1.47 22.59 -2.20
C PHE A 468 -0.28 23.20 -1.44
N SER A 469 0.62 22.39 -0.87
CA SER A 469 1.87 22.89 -0.29
C SER A 469 2.69 23.67 -1.32
N ILE A 470 2.74 23.17 -2.55
CA ILE A 470 3.39 23.86 -3.69
C ILE A 470 2.63 25.16 -4.02
N ILE A 471 1.30 25.14 -4.04
CA ILE A 471 0.48 26.35 -4.25
C ILE A 471 0.79 27.40 -3.17
N VAL A 472 0.78 27.04 -1.89
CA VAL A 472 1.11 27.96 -0.78
C VAL A 472 2.50 28.55 -0.98
N LEU A 473 3.48 27.73 -1.35
CA LEU A 473 4.84 28.19 -1.64
C LEU A 473 4.91 29.18 -2.80
N LEU A 474 4.26 28.86 -3.93
CA LEU A 474 4.29 29.67 -5.16
C LEU A 474 3.50 30.97 -5.02
N THR A 475 2.49 31.01 -4.16
CA THR A 475 1.62 32.16 -3.92
C THR A 475 2.06 33.03 -2.76
N GLY A 476 3.23 32.78 -2.16
CA GLY A 476 3.74 33.53 -1.02
C GLY A 476 2.85 33.44 0.23
N GLY A 477 2.30 32.25 0.49
CA GLY A 477 1.33 32.03 1.57
C GLY A 477 -0.09 32.43 1.18
N LEU A 478 -0.51 32.15 -0.05
CA LEU A 478 -1.84 32.51 -0.59
C LEU A 478 -2.07 34.04 -0.58
N LYS A 479 -1.04 34.82 -0.91
CA LYS A 479 -1.11 36.30 -0.97
C LYS A 479 -1.11 36.83 -2.40
N THR A 480 -0.52 36.08 -3.33
CA THR A 480 -0.34 36.51 -4.73
C THR A 480 -0.70 35.38 -5.69
N GLY A 481 -1.32 35.69 -6.84
CA GLY A 481 -1.53 34.72 -7.90
C GLY A 481 -2.66 33.70 -7.65
N ILE A 482 -3.52 33.93 -6.66
CA ILE A 482 -4.66 33.05 -6.34
C ILE A 482 -5.67 33.05 -7.50
N GLU A 483 -5.80 34.17 -8.21
CA GLU A 483 -6.64 34.32 -9.39
C GLU A 483 -6.30 33.32 -10.50
N ASN A 484 -5.04 32.86 -10.56
CA ASN A 484 -4.58 31.87 -11.53
C ASN A 484 -4.99 30.43 -11.16
N LEU A 485 -5.51 30.19 -9.95
CA LEU A 485 -5.98 28.87 -9.50
C LEU A 485 -7.48 28.67 -9.76
N SER A 486 -8.16 29.68 -10.30
CA SER A 486 -9.58 29.60 -10.63
C SER A 486 -9.82 28.64 -11.79
N LEU A 487 -10.89 27.85 -11.73
CA LEU A 487 -11.38 27.09 -12.89
C LEU A 487 -11.76 28.00 -14.07
N LEU A 488 -11.99 29.29 -13.82
CA LEU A 488 -12.23 30.29 -14.85
C LEU A 488 -10.94 30.80 -15.51
N HIS A 489 -9.77 30.49 -14.94
CA HIS A 489 -8.47 30.83 -15.53
C HIS A 489 -8.11 29.79 -16.60
N PRO A 490 -8.06 30.16 -17.90
CA PRO A 490 -7.89 29.17 -18.97
C PRO A 490 -6.62 28.31 -18.86
N PRO A 491 -5.43 28.84 -18.51
CA PRO A 491 -4.24 28.01 -18.29
C PRO A 491 -4.42 26.93 -17.21
N PHE A 492 -5.13 27.23 -16.12
CA PHE A 492 -5.41 26.25 -15.07
C PHE A 492 -6.35 25.15 -15.55
N LEU A 493 -7.44 25.54 -16.25
CA LEU A 493 -8.39 24.59 -16.83
C LEU A 493 -7.72 23.70 -17.90
N LEU A 494 -6.89 24.28 -18.78
CA LEU A 494 -6.13 23.52 -19.78
C LEU A 494 -5.15 22.55 -19.12
N GLY A 495 -4.49 22.96 -18.04
CA GLY A 495 -3.64 22.10 -17.22
C GLY A 495 -4.42 20.92 -16.62
N LEU A 496 -5.60 21.18 -16.06
CA LEU A 496 -6.47 20.14 -15.49
C LEU A 496 -6.93 19.12 -16.54
N ILE A 497 -7.40 19.59 -17.71
CA ILE A 497 -7.82 18.73 -18.82
C ILE A 497 -6.63 17.90 -19.35
N THR A 498 -5.48 18.54 -19.53
CA THR A 498 -4.26 17.86 -20.01
C THR A 498 -3.81 16.81 -18.99
N GLY A 499 -3.84 17.12 -17.70
CA GLY A 499 -3.54 16.16 -16.63
C GLY A 499 -4.47 14.95 -16.68
N GLY A 500 -5.77 15.15 -16.87
CA GLY A 500 -6.73 14.07 -17.05
C GLY A 500 -6.45 13.21 -18.30
N ALA A 501 -6.05 13.83 -19.42
CA ALA A 501 -5.70 13.13 -20.65
C ALA A 501 -4.41 12.30 -20.51
N VAL A 502 -3.42 12.79 -19.76
CA VAL A 502 -2.16 12.07 -19.51
C VAL A 502 -2.39 10.75 -18.75
N ILE A 503 -3.41 10.68 -17.88
CA ILE A 503 -3.77 9.44 -17.17
C ILE A 503 -4.27 8.35 -18.13
N TYR A 504 -4.92 8.71 -19.25
CA TYR A 504 -5.35 7.75 -20.27
C TYR A 504 -4.25 7.41 -21.29
N TRP A 505 -3.27 8.29 -21.42
CA TRP A 505 -2.10 8.03 -22.27
C TRP A 505 -1.12 7.06 -21.60
N PHE A 506 -0.96 7.21 -20.29
CA PHE A 506 -0.28 6.25 -19.42
C PHE A 506 -1.09 4.94 -19.34
#